data_AF-A0AAD4HJL0-F1
#
_entry.id   AF-A0AAD4HJL0-F1
#
_cell.length_a   1.000
_cell.length_b   1.000
_cell.length_c   1.000
_cell.angle_alpha   90.00
_cell.angle_beta   90.00
_cell.angle_gamma   90.00
#
_symmetry.space_group_name_H-M   'P 1'
#
loop_
_entity.id
_entity.type
_entity.pdbx_description
1 polymer ?
#
loop_
_entity_poly.entity_id
_entity_poly.type
_entity_poly.pdbx_seq_one_letter_code
_entity_poly.pdbx_strand_id
1 'polypeptide(L)'
;MAETMTEPKKRKQTAADNPIGLWTKECETYLLELLRLEGHGDYMFAEACPSTSECEGFPEYRCQDCFGVTLYCKACTVTRHKENPLHRIQHWVDGHFKCTSLKDLGLRIQLGHPVWGQCCNPSPAFHDDFIVLDVNSIHQVAVDFCACEIAQSPTTQLLCARWFPATTMDPKTAATFHLLHHFHILTFESKASAFEVWQTLSRLTDNTGIRTPKDRYEALLRMVREWRNIKLLKRFGRGHDPAGIDATLQGSCAVLCPACPQPGKNLPQGWEDAPQEVRWLYGLFLVIDANFQLARKNVSSDMADPGLSKGWAYFVEEHKYKMFLQGVSKQPQEKSTCVSHNAVNLAETKNSRGLAATGAGTVDCTRHNFKQPCAVGDLQKGEKYINMDYLFFSTIQHTKNLVTLNISYNIACQWNKHLWDHMSRKFVTFLVPKFHLPAHIFACQIAYSHNLVKGMGHTDGEAPERGWANINPVATSTREMGLGS
;
A
#
# COMPACT_ATOMS: atom_id res chain seq x y z
N MET A 1 -54.46 5.27 -36.18
CA MET A 1 -53.33 6.04 -36.72
C MET A 1 -52.08 5.30 -36.34
N ALA A 2 -51.39 4.68 -37.30
CA ALA A 2 -50.17 3.92 -37.04
C ALA A 2 -49.01 4.91 -36.90
N GLU A 3 -48.40 4.97 -35.72
CA GLU A 3 -47.17 5.73 -35.50
C GLU A 3 -46.04 5.07 -36.27
N THR A 4 -45.52 5.80 -37.26
CA THR A 4 -44.37 5.42 -38.06
C THR A 4 -43.13 5.59 -37.18
N MET A 5 -42.60 4.50 -36.64
CA MET A 5 -41.30 4.50 -35.98
C MET A 5 -40.22 4.81 -37.02
N THR A 6 -39.69 6.04 -36.99
CA THR A 6 -38.54 6.43 -37.81
C THR A 6 -37.28 5.72 -37.34
N GLU A 7 -36.63 4.97 -38.23
CA GLU A 7 -35.34 4.32 -37.96
C GLU A 7 -34.29 5.34 -37.45
N PRO A 8 -33.50 5.00 -36.43
CA PRO A 8 -32.43 5.87 -35.95
C PRO A 8 -31.36 6.04 -37.05
N LYS A 9 -31.08 7.29 -37.43
CA LYS A 9 -30.02 7.62 -38.39
C LYS A 9 -28.69 7.05 -37.90
N LYS A 10 -28.11 6.11 -38.66
CA LYS A 10 -26.77 5.56 -38.40
C LYS A 10 -25.74 6.70 -38.33
N ARG A 11 -25.00 6.77 -37.22
CA ARG A 11 -23.88 7.69 -37.04
C ARG A 11 -22.90 7.49 -38.20
N LYS A 12 -22.54 8.59 -38.88
CA LYS A 12 -21.49 8.55 -39.92
C LYS A 12 -20.18 8.10 -39.24
N GLN A 13 -19.57 7.05 -39.79
CA GLN A 13 -18.24 6.65 -39.37
C GLN A 13 -17.26 7.79 -39.64
N THR A 14 -16.47 8.10 -38.62
CA THR A 14 -15.41 9.09 -38.57
C THR A 14 -14.06 8.36 -38.62
N ALA A 15 -12.98 9.09 -38.89
CA ALA A 15 -11.63 8.53 -38.80
C ALA A 15 -11.32 7.90 -37.43
N ALA A 16 -11.98 8.38 -36.37
CA ALA A 16 -11.87 7.83 -35.02
C ALA A 16 -12.50 6.44 -34.85
N ASP A 17 -13.34 5.98 -35.80
CA ASP A 17 -14.00 4.67 -35.74
C ASP A 17 -13.13 3.53 -36.33
N ASN A 18 -12.02 3.84 -36.99
CA ASN A 18 -10.99 2.86 -37.40
C ASN A 18 -9.56 3.42 -37.33
N PRO A 19 -9.06 3.76 -36.13
CA PRO A 19 -7.78 4.45 -35.97
C PRO A 19 -6.58 3.58 -36.39
N ILE A 20 -6.60 2.28 -36.09
CA ILE A 20 -5.51 1.36 -36.46
C ILE A 20 -5.44 1.16 -37.97
N GLY A 21 -6.58 0.99 -38.65
CA GLY A 21 -6.61 0.83 -40.10
C GLY A 21 -6.19 2.09 -40.89
N LEU A 22 -6.25 3.27 -40.27
CA LEU A 22 -5.64 4.49 -40.81
C LEU A 22 -4.15 4.56 -40.49
N TRP A 23 -3.76 4.23 -39.26
CA TRP A 23 -2.36 4.23 -38.82
C TRP A 23 -1.47 3.28 -39.64
N THR A 24 -1.99 2.14 -40.10
CA THR A 24 -1.21 1.22 -40.96
C THR A 24 -0.69 1.88 -42.24
N LYS A 25 -1.36 2.92 -42.73
CA LYS A 25 -0.92 3.70 -43.90
C LYS A 25 0.16 4.73 -43.56
N GLU A 26 0.28 5.09 -42.30
CA GLU A 26 1.24 6.08 -41.76
C GLU A 26 2.40 5.42 -41.00
N CYS A 27 2.43 4.09 -40.91
CA CYS A 27 3.42 3.35 -40.12
C CYS A 27 4.87 3.73 -40.47
N GLU A 28 5.15 3.92 -41.77
CA GLU A 28 6.46 4.37 -42.25
C GLU A 28 6.83 5.76 -41.72
N THR A 29 5.90 6.71 -41.76
CA THR A 29 6.08 8.06 -41.20
C THR A 29 6.45 7.99 -39.71
N TYR A 30 5.74 7.17 -38.93
CA TYR A 30 6.03 6.98 -37.50
C TYR A 30 7.41 6.36 -37.27
N LEU A 31 7.80 5.37 -38.06
CA LEU A 31 9.12 4.74 -37.97
C LEU A 31 10.23 5.75 -38.30
N LEU A 32 10.07 6.52 -39.38
CA LEU A 32 11.05 7.54 -39.79
C LEU A 32 11.19 8.63 -38.73
N GLU A 33 10.11 9.07 -38.10
CA GLU A 33 10.20 10.03 -36.99
C GLU A 33 10.86 9.43 -35.75
N LEU A 34 10.56 8.17 -35.38
CA LEU A 34 11.26 7.51 -34.28
C LEU A 34 12.77 7.41 -34.54
N LEU A 35 13.17 7.04 -35.76
CA LEU A 35 14.58 7.00 -36.16
C LEU A 35 15.22 8.38 -36.20
N ARG A 36 14.50 9.42 -36.67
CA ARG A 36 14.97 10.82 -36.64
C ARG A 36 15.26 11.26 -35.20
N LEU A 37 14.43 10.83 -34.25
CA LEU A 37 14.61 11.10 -32.82
C LEU A 37 15.74 10.27 -32.19
N GLU A 38 16.24 9.21 -32.81
CA GLU A 38 17.47 8.53 -32.35
C GLU A 38 18.74 9.29 -32.78
N GLY A 39 18.65 10.16 -33.80
CA GLY A 39 19.75 11.02 -34.28
C GLY A 39 19.67 12.47 -33.79
N HIS A 40 20.42 13.36 -34.44
CA HIS A 40 20.42 14.81 -34.14
C HIS A 40 19.10 15.52 -34.46
N GLY A 41 18.20 14.88 -35.22
CA GLY A 41 17.00 15.52 -35.77
C GLY A 41 17.33 16.85 -36.46
N ASP A 42 16.67 17.92 -36.02
CA ASP A 42 16.81 19.26 -36.62
C ASP A 42 18.13 19.96 -36.26
N TYR A 43 18.94 19.36 -35.39
CA TYR A 43 20.21 19.92 -34.90
C TYR A 43 21.44 19.34 -35.60
N MET A 44 21.26 18.60 -36.71
CA MET A 44 22.36 17.98 -37.46
C MET A 44 23.43 18.99 -37.92
N PHE A 45 23.01 20.24 -38.21
CA PHE A 45 23.88 21.33 -38.65
C PHE A 45 23.99 22.45 -37.61
N ALA A 46 23.65 22.17 -36.35
CA ALA A 46 23.73 23.16 -35.30
C ALA A 46 25.19 23.37 -34.88
N GLU A 47 25.72 24.56 -35.16
CA GLU A 47 27.10 24.93 -34.81
C GLU A 47 27.21 25.64 -33.44
N ALA A 48 26.09 26.11 -32.90
CA ALA A 48 26.04 26.86 -31.65
C ALA A 48 24.88 26.41 -30.74
N CYS A 49 25.10 26.54 -29.42
CA CYS A 49 24.10 26.23 -28.41
C CYS A 49 22.92 27.22 -28.46
N PRO A 50 21.66 26.74 -28.50
CA PRO A 50 20.50 27.61 -28.63
C PRO A 50 20.06 28.30 -27.32
N SER A 51 20.85 28.25 -26.24
CA SER A 51 20.40 28.73 -24.92
C SER A 51 20.32 30.25 -24.83
N THR A 52 21.32 30.94 -25.37
CA THR A 52 21.51 32.39 -25.34
C THR A 52 22.39 32.77 -26.52
N SER A 53 22.24 33.98 -27.05
CA SER A 53 23.05 34.47 -28.19
C SER A 53 24.55 34.56 -27.87
N GLU A 54 24.93 34.54 -26.59
CA GLU A 54 26.31 34.63 -26.11
C GLU A 54 26.95 33.25 -25.86
N CYS A 55 26.20 32.15 -26.01
CA CYS A 55 26.73 30.81 -25.76
C CYS A 55 27.37 30.20 -27.01
N GLU A 56 28.70 30.27 -27.08
CA GLU A 56 29.51 29.66 -28.16
C GLU A 56 29.78 28.16 -27.97
N GLY A 57 29.09 27.50 -27.02
CA GLY A 57 29.29 26.08 -26.76
C GLY A 57 28.68 25.19 -27.84
N PHE A 58 29.35 24.08 -28.16
CA PHE A 58 28.84 23.12 -29.15
C PHE A 58 27.69 22.26 -28.56
N PRO A 59 26.56 22.09 -29.27
CA PRO A 59 25.37 21.43 -28.72
C PRO A 59 25.40 19.90 -28.90
N GLU A 60 25.95 19.18 -27.91
CA GLU A 60 26.15 17.71 -27.97
C GLU A 60 25.27 16.92 -27.00
N TYR A 61 24.57 17.60 -26.08
CA TYR A 61 23.82 16.96 -25.01
C TYR A 61 22.32 17.16 -25.15
N ARG A 62 21.55 16.11 -24.90
CA ARG A 62 20.08 16.18 -24.82
C ARG A 62 19.57 15.57 -23.53
N CYS A 63 18.41 16.06 -23.11
CA CYS A 63 17.66 15.48 -22.01
C CYS A 63 16.53 14.61 -22.56
N GLN A 64 16.36 13.42 -21.98
CA GLN A 64 15.27 12.49 -22.34
C GLN A 64 13.94 12.80 -21.65
N ASP A 65 13.97 13.63 -20.60
CA ASP A 65 12.80 13.92 -19.76
C ASP A 65 12.26 15.34 -19.95
N CYS A 66 13.05 16.26 -20.52
CA CYS A 66 12.58 17.59 -20.91
C CYS A 66 11.67 17.51 -22.14
N PHE A 67 10.74 18.45 -22.27
CA PHE A 67 9.96 18.61 -23.48
C PHE A 67 10.84 19.11 -24.64
N GLY A 68 10.82 18.40 -25.77
CA GLY A 68 11.58 18.73 -26.99
C GLY A 68 12.85 17.91 -27.16
N VAL A 69 13.52 18.10 -28.30
CA VAL A 69 14.75 17.34 -28.69
C VAL A 69 15.98 18.23 -28.86
N THR A 70 15.94 19.43 -28.27
CA THR A 70 17.00 20.42 -28.37
C THR A 70 18.31 19.91 -27.77
N LEU A 71 19.38 20.07 -28.55
CA LEU A 71 20.73 19.82 -28.09
C LEU A 71 21.32 21.09 -27.45
N TYR A 72 22.05 20.91 -26.37
CA TYR A 72 22.71 21.98 -25.63
C TYR A 72 24.17 21.62 -25.37
N CYS A 73 25.00 22.64 -25.14
CA CYS A 73 26.35 22.42 -24.64
C CYS A 73 26.33 21.93 -23.19
N LYS A 74 27.47 21.43 -22.70
CA LYS A 74 27.65 20.93 -21.32
C LYS A 74 27.18 21.94 -20.27
N ALA A 75 27.64 23.19 -20.34
CA ALA A 75 27.36 24.23 -19.35
C ALA A 75 25.86 24.61 -19.31
N CYS A 76 25.23 24.71 -20.48
CA CYS A 76 23.80 25.00 -20.58
C CYS A 76 22.95 23.84 -20.08
N THR A 77 23.38 22.60 -20.35
CA THR A 77 22.74 21.40 -19.82
C THR A 77 22.76 21.41 -18.29
N VAL A 78 23.92 21.64 -17.66
CA VAL A 78 24.01 21.72 -16.19
C VAL A 78 23.13 22.83 -15.64
N THR A 79 23.18 24.02 -16.25
CA THR A 79 22.42 25.20 -15.77
C THR A 79 20.91 24.97 -15.83
N ARG A 80 20.40 24.42 -16.93
CA ARG A 80 18.96 24.17 -17.13
C ARG A 80 18.41 23.08 -16.20
N HIS A 81 19.25 22.16 -15.75
CA HIS A 81 18.84 21.03 -14.91
C HIS A 81 19.09 21.23 -13.42
N LYS A 82 19.48 22.43 -12.98
CA LYS A 82 19.60 22.75 -11.54
C LYS A 82 18.30 22.49 -10.76
N GLU A 83 17.15 22.78 -11.38
CA GLU A 83 15.82 22.54 -10.79
C GLU A 83 15.30 21.13 -11.07
N ASN A 84 15.90 20.40 -12.01
CA ASN A 84 15.49 19.05 -12.42
C ASN A 84 16.71 18.10 -12.45
N PRO A 85 17.35 17.85 -11.28
CA PRO A 85 18.65 17.20 -11.24
C PRO A 85 18.61 15.67 -11.44
N LEU A 86 17.41 15.10 -11.57
CA LEU A 86 17.15 13.67 -11.79
C LEU A 86 16.68 13.40 -13.23
N HIS A 87 16.93 14.33 -14.14
CA HIS A 87 16.69 14.12 -15.56
C HIS A 87 17.83 13.30 -16.19
N ARG A 88 17.47 12.40 -17.10
CA ARG A 88 18.38 11.53 -17.82
C ARG A 88 18.96 12.26 -19.01
N ILE A 89 20.29 12.27 -19.11
CA ILE A 89 21.03 12.98 -20.16
C ILE A 89 21.71 11.99 -21.09
N GLN A 90 21.76 12.36 -22.37
CA GLN A 90 22.52 11.66 -23.38
C GLN A 90 23.50 12.62 -24.04
N HIS A 91 24.67 12.08 -24.39
CA HIS A 91 25.76 12.77 -25.06
C HIS A 91 25.97 12.14 -26.43
N TRP A 92 26.00 12.96 -27.48
CA TRP A 92 26.27 12.48 -28.84
C TRP A 92 27.77 12.21 -29.03
N VAL A 93 28.14 10.95 -29.26
CA VAL A 93 29.53 10.55 -29.48
C VAL A 93 29.57 9.37 -30.46
N ASP A 94 30.51 9.37 -31.40
CA ASP A 94 30.71 8.25 -32.35
C ASP A 94 29.43 7.88 -33.13
N GLY A 95 28.66 8.89 -33.57
CA GLY A 95 27.47 8.70 -34.40
C GLY A 95 26.23 8.17 -33.67
N HIS A 96 26.21 8.16 -32.34
CA HIS A 96 25.04 7.77 -31.55
C HIS A 96 25.00 8.48 -30.18
N PHE A 97 23.85 8.43 -29.52
CA PHE A 97 23.71 8.92 -28.15
C PHE A 97 24.15 7.88 -27.11
N LYS A 98 25.07 8.28 -26.23
CA LYS A 98 25.47 7.52 -25.04
C LYS A 98 24.87 8.16 -23.80
N CYS A 99 24.34 7.35 -22.88
CA CYS A 99 23.85 7.85 -21.59
C CYS A 99 25.01 8.45 -20.76
N THR A 100 24.75 9.61 -20.15
CA THR A 100 25.65 10.27 -19.19
C THR A 100 24.82 10.82 -18.03
N SER A 101 25.44 11.10 -16.89
CA SER A 101 24.75 11.67 -15.74
C SER A 101 25.00 13.17 -15.63
N LEU A 102 24.06 13.91 -15.04
CA LEU A 102 24.28 15.32 -14.69
C LEU A 102 25.46 15.48 -13.73
N LYS A 103 25.72 14.48 -12.88
CA LYS A 103 26.90 14.41 -12.03
C LYS A 103 28.20 14.41 -12.86
N ASP A 104 28.29 13.57 -13.90
CA ASP A 104 29.47 13.52 -14.78
C ASP A 104 29.67 14.84 -15.55
N LEU A 105 28.57 15.56 -15.81
CA LEU A 105 28.62 16.90 -16.38
C LEU A 105 29.04 17.98 -15.38
N GLY A 106 29.12 17.66 -14.09
CA GLY A 106 29.56 18.56 -13.02
C GLY A 106 28.42 19.20 -12.21
N LEU A 107 27.17 18.77 -12.37
CA LEU A 107 26.07 19.25 -11.54
C LEU A 107 26.25 18.73 -10.11
N ARG A 108 26.26 19.66 -9.15
CA ARG A 108 26.16 19.37 -7.72
C ARG A 108 24.84 19.88 -7.18
N ILE A 109 24.20 19.07 -6.35
CA ILE A 109 22.87 19.34 -5.79
C ILE A 109 23.06 19.82 -4.36
N GLN A 110 22.82 21.10 -4.14
CA GLN A 110 22.92 21.70 -2.82
C GLN A 110 21.59 21.57 -2.07
N LEU A 111 21.63 21.04 -0.85
CA LEU A 111 20.49 20.92 0.05
C LEU A 111 20.53 21.97 1.16
N GLY A 112 19.38 22.19 1.81
CA GLY A 112 19.25 23.15 2.92
C GLY A 112 19.13 24.62 2.51
N HIS A 113 19.14 24.93 1.21
CA HIS A 113 18.99 26.27 0.65
C HIS A 113 18.10 26.25 -0.61
N PRO A 114 17.54 27.40 -1.04
CA PRO A 114 16.89 27.51 -2.35
C PRO A 114 17.85 27.12 -3.48
N VAL A 115 17.32 26.63 -4.61
CA VAL A 115 18.12 26.12 -5.76
C VAL A 115 19.16 27.14 -6.27
N TRP A 116 18.82 28.42 -6.21
CA TRP A 116 19.69 29.52 -6.66
C TRP A 116 20.52 30.15 -5.53
N GLY A 117 20.29 29.75 -4.29
CA GLY A 117 21.10 30.17 -3.15
C GLY A 117 22.42 29.40 -3.10
N GLN A 118 23.49 30.05 -2.64
CA GLN A 118 24.78 29.39 -2.41
C GLN A 118 25.00 29.18 -0.91
N CYS A 119 25.30 27.94 -0.52
CA CYS A 119 25.68 27.61 0.84
C CYS A 119 27.09 28.16 1.09
N CYS A 120 27.30 28.86 2.20
CA CYS A 120 28.63 29.33 2.58
C CYS A 120 29.51 28.23 3.18
N ASN A 121 28.91 27.12 3.64
CA ASN A 121 29.62 25.96 4.16
C ASN A 121 28.99 24.64 3.65
N PRO A 122 29.16 24.31 2.36
CA PRO A 122 28.67 23.05 1.81
C PRO A 122 29.53 21.87 2.29
N SER A 123 28.87 20.78 2.69
CA SER A 123 29.50 19.53 3.08
C SER A 123 29.11 18.43 2.09
N PRO A 124 30.06 17.93 1.27
CA PRO A 124 29.78 16.88 0.31
C PRO A 124 29.30 15.59 0.98
N ALA A 125 28.36 14.91 0.33
CA ALA A 125 27.98 13.56 0.73
C ALA A 125 29.20 12.62 0.73
N PHE A 126 29.26 11.73 1.72
CA PHE A 126 30.40 10.84 1.93
C PHE A 126 30.72 10.01 0.67
N HIS A 127 32.00 9.98 0.27
CA HIS A 127 32.51 9.38 -0.98
C HIS A 127 31.88 9.88 -2.29
N ASP A 128 31.05 10.93 -2.27
CA ASP A 128 30.36 11.48 -3.43
C ASP A 128 29.57 10.40 -4.21
N ASP A 129 29.12 9.32 -3.55
CA ASP A 129 28.47 8.15 -4.19
C ASP A 129 26.96 8.04 -3.92
N PHE A 130 26.30 9.19 -3.72
CA PHE A 130 24.90 9.26 -3.33
C PHE A 130 23.97 8.78 -4.46
N ILE A 131 23.00 7.93 -4.10
CA ILE A 131 22.02 7.35 -5.03
C ILE A 131 20.62 7.90 -4.74
N VAL A 132 19.92 8.35 -5.78
CA VAL A 132 18.50 8.72 -5.71
C VAL A 132 17.67 7.79 -6.59
N LEU A 133 16.69 7.12 -6.00
CA LEU A 133 15.70 6.31 -6.72
C LEU A 133 14.53 7.22 -7.12
N ASP A 134 14.28 7.35 -8.42
CA ASP A 134 13.12 8.05 -8.95
C ASP A 134 12.30 7.14 -9.88
N VAL A 135 11.09 7.56 -10.27
CA VAL A 135 10.22 6.77 -11.17
C VAL A 135 10.86 6.49 -12.54
N ASN A 136 11.77 7.36 -12.99
CA ASN A 136 12.37 7.25 -14.32
C ASN A 136 13.67 6.41 -14.33
N SER A 137 14.43 6.34 -13.24
CA SER A 137 15.74 5.67 -13.16
C SER A 137 16.34 5.68 -11.75
N ILE A 138 17.49 5.01 -11.59
CA ILE A 138 18.38 5.04 -10.44
C ILE A 138 19.52 6.02 -10.76
N HIS A 139 19.55 7.14 -10.05
CA HIS A 139 20.49 8.24 -10.32
C HIS A 139 21.66 8.21 -9.36
N GLN A 140 22.88 8.28 -9.89
CA GLN A 140 24.06 8.64 -9.09
C GLN A 140 24.26 10.15 -9.17
N VAL A 141 24.26 10.82 -8.03
CA VAL A 141 24.29 12.28 -7.93
C VAL A 141 25.38 12.77 -6.99
N ALA A 142 25.88 13.97 -7.23
CA ALA A 142 26.72 14.70 -6.29
C ALA A 142 25.83 15.59 -5.42
N VAL A 143 25.82 15.33 -4.11
CA VAL A 143 25.00 16.06 -3.14
C VAL A 143 25.92 16.83 -2.19
N ASP A 144 25.58 18.09 -1.94
CA ASP A 144 26.18 18.95 -0.93
C ASP A 144 25.14 19.29 0.13
N PHE A 145 25.34 18.78 1.35
CA PHE A 145 24.53 19.15 2.50
C PHE A 145 24.94 20.53 3.00
N CYS A 146 23.98 21.30 3.52
CA CYS A 146 24.28 22.50 4.27
C CYS A 146 24.91 22.13 5.62
N ALA A 147 26.05 22.75 5.95
CA ALA A 147 26.70 22.67 7.25
C ALA A 147 26.88 24.08 7.88
N CYS A 148 26.06 25.05 7.47
CA CYS A 148 25.97 26.35 8.13
C CYS A 148 25.53 26.19 9.61
N GLU A 149 25.73 27.22 10.44
CA GLU A 149 25.42 27.19 11.88
C GLU A 149 23.95 26.80 12.18
N ILE A 150 23.02 27.26 11.35
CA ILE A 150 21.58 26.98 11.47
C ILE A 150 21.12 25.77 10.63
N ALA A 151 22.05 24.98 10.10
CA ALA A 151 21.72 23.84 9.24
C ALA A 151 20.88 22.80 9.98
N GLN A 152 19.87 22.28 9.27
CA GLN A 152 19.10 21.13 9.74
C GLN A 152 19.91 19.84 9.54
N SER A 153 19.50 18.75 10.18
CA SER A 153 20.13 17.44 9.96
C SER A 153 20.09 17.03 8.47
N PRO A 154 21.06 16.22 7.97
CA PRO A 154 21.04 15.70 6.61
C PRO A 154 19.71 15.03 6.22
N THR A 155 19.11 14.27 7.15
CA THR A 155 17.79 13.64 6.98
C THR A 155 16.69 14.68 6.73
N THR A 156 16.64 15.73 7.56
CA THR A 156 15.66 16.80 7.40
C THR A 156 15.85 17.53 6.08
N GLN A 157 17.09 17.82 5.69
CA GLN A 157 17.41 18.48 4.43
C GLN A 157 16.90 17.66 3.22
N LEU A 158 17.10 16.34 3.23
CA LEU A 158 16.56 15.43 2.20
C LEU A 158 15.02 15.45 2.17
N LEU A 159 14.39 15.35 3.34
CA LEU A 159 12.92 15.39 3.44
C LEU A 159 12.35 16.72 2.94
N CYS A 160 13.01 17.84 3.23
CA CYS A 160 12.66 19.17 2.69
C CYS A 160 12.80 19.22 1.16
N ALA A 161 13.77 18.51 0.59
CA ALA A 161 13.93 18.32 -0.85
C ALA A 161 13.00 17.25 -1.44
N ARG A 162 12.05 16.73 -0.65
CA ARG A 162 11.12 15.64 -1.03
C ARG A 162 11.82 14.34 -1.42
N TRP A 163 12.97 14.08 -0.82
CA TRP A 163 13.70 12.83 -0.92
C TRP A 163 13.63 12.12 0.44
N PHE A 164 13.07 10.93 0.44
CA PHE A 164 12.95 10.11 1.62
C PHE A 164 14.24 9.30 1.79
N PRO A 165 15.01 9.49 2.86
CA PRO A 165 16.28 8.80 3.03
C PRO A 165 16.08 7.34 3.43
N ALA A 166 16.98 6.45 2.99
CA ALA A 166 16.97 5.05 3.37
C ALA A 166 17.57 4.77 4.76
N THR A 167 18.29 5.72 5.34
CA THR A 167 18.84 5.68 6.70
C THR A 167 18.80 7.08 7.33
N THR A 168 18.72 7.16 8.65
CA THR A 168 18.71 8.44 9.38
C THR A 168 20.12 8.96 9.67
N MET A 169 21.10 8.08 9.79
CA MET A 169 22.50 8.44 9.96
C MET A 169 23.24 8.25 8.63
N ASP A 170 24.06 9.24 8.25
CA ASP A 170 24.89 9.26 7.05
C ASP A 170 24.21 8.68 5.80
N PRO A 171 23.07 9.25 5.36
CA PRO A 171 22.31 8.71 4.25
C PRO A 171 23.16 8.68 2.97
N LYS A 172 23.12 7.54 2.28
CA LYS A 172 23.73 7.35 0.95
C LYS A 172 22.72 7.05 -0.15
N THR A 173 21.49 6.79 0.22
CA THR A 173 20.42 6.45 -0.72
C THR A 173 19.15 7.12 -0.26
N ALA A 174 18.41 7.70 -1.21
CA ALA A 174 17.08 8.23 -0.97
C ALA A 174 16.15 7.83 -2.12
N ALA A 175 14.85 7.77 -1.86
CA ALA A 175 13.82 7.67 -2.89
C ALA A 175 13.06 9.00 -2.97
N THR A 176 12.70 9.44 -4.17
CA THR A 176 11.83 10.60 -4.29
C THR A 176 10.45 10.31 -3.69
N PHE A 177 9.79 11.33 -3.15
CA PHE A 177 8.39 11.20 -2.73
C PHE A 177 7.50 10.82 -3.91
N HIS A 178 7.89 11.20 -5.13
CA HIS A 178 7.19 10.80 -6.35
C HIS A 178 7.23 9.29 -6.55
N LEU A 179 8.41 8.65 -6.45
CA LEU A 179 8.54 7.20 -6.53
C LEU A 179 7.73 6.49 -5.44
N LEU A 180 7.86 6.92 -4.19
CA LEU A 180 7.15 6.28 -3.07
C LEU A 180 5.62 6.44 -3.19
N HIS A 181 5.15 7.59 -3.67
CA HIS A 181 3.73 7.80 -3.94
C HIS A 181 3.24 6.93 -5.11
N HIS A 182 3.99 6.93 -6.23
CA HIS A 182 3.68 6.13 -7.41
C HIS A 182 3.58 4.64 -7.05
N PHE A 183 4.57 4.12 -6.34
CA PHE A 183 4.57 2.74 -5.87
C PHE A 183 3.38 2.44 -4.96
N HIS A 184 3.04 3.34 -4.03
CA HIS A 184 1.91 3.17 -3.13
C HIS A 184 0.60 2.99 -3.90
N ILE A 185 0.32 3.85 -4.89
CA ILE A 185 -0.87 3.73 -5.74
C ILE A 185 -0.82 2.46 -6.60
N LEU A 186 0.34 2.16 -7.19
CA LEU A 186 0.52 0.98 -8.04
C LEU A 186 0.24 -0.32 -7.27
N THR A 187 0.70 -0.46 -6.02
CA THR A 187 0.38 -1.63 -5.20
C THR A 187 -1.13 -1.78 -4.94
N PHE A 188 -1.89 -0.67 -4.88
CA PHE A 188 -3.34 -0.75 -4.68
C PHE A 188 -4.09 -1.20 -5.92
N GLU A 189 -3.72 -0.67 -7.09
CA GLU A 189 -4.42 -0.90 -8.36
C GLU A 189 -3.97 -2.19 -9.05
N SER A 190 -2.66 -2.40 -9.20
CA SER A 190 -2.12 -3.54 -9.96
C SER A 190 -1.56 -4.66 -9.09
N LYS A 191 -1.54 -4.48 -7.76
CA LYS A 191 -0.95 -5.43 -6.81
C LYS A 191 0.54 -5.69 -7.05
N ALA A 192 1.22 -4.78 -7.76
CA ALA A 192 2.64 -4.88 -8.04
C ALA A 192 3.46 -5.00 -6.75
N SER A 193 4.35 -5.98 -6.74
CA SER A 193 5.32 -6.21 -5.67
C SER A 193 6.43 -5.16 -5.72
N ALA A 194 7.08 -4.95 -4.57
CA ALA A 194 8.27 -4.08 -4.53
C ALA A 194 9.40 -4.63 -5.42
N PHE A 195 9.48 -5.96 -5.57
CA PHE A 195 10.47 -6.62 -6.42
C PHE A 195 10.27 -6.26 -7.90
N GLU A 196 9.04 -6.32 -8.40
CA GLU A 196 8.73 -5.93 -9.79
C GLU A 196 9.09 -4.47 -10.04
N VAL A 197 8.74 -3.56 -9.12
CA VAL A 197 9.10 -2.14 -9.24
C VAL A 197 10.60 -1.94 -9.23
N TRP A 198 11.33 -2.63 -8.35
CA TRP A 198 12.80 -2.59 -8.36
C TRP A 198 13.39 -3.06 -9.69
N GLN A 199 12.90 -4.19 -10.24
CA GLN A 199 13.34 -4.70 -11.54
C GLN A 199 13.02 -3.71 -12.67
N THR A 200 11.85 -3.06 -12.64
CA THR A 200 11.50 -2.01 -13.60
C THR A 200 12.49 -0.84 -13.52
N LEU A 201 12.79 -0.32 -12.32
CA LEU A 201 13.75 0.78 -12.15
C LEU A 201 15.17 0.40 -12.62
N SER A 202 15.60 -0.83 -12.31
CA SER A 202 16.89 -1.37 -12.75
C SER A 202 16.97 -1.39 -14.28
N ARG A 203 15.92 -1.90 -14.95
CA ARG A 203 15.83 -1.96 -16.42
C ARG A 203 15.66 -0.60 -17.09
N LEU A 204 14.94 0.33 -16.47
CA LEU A 204 14.85 1.71 -16.97
C LEU A 204 16.21 2.43 -16.91
N THR A 205 17.08 2.02 -15.98
CA THR A 205 18.44 2.54 -15.85
C THR A 205 19.40 1.87 -16.83
N ASP A 206 19.35 0.54 -16.91
CA ASP A 206 20.06 -0.23 -17.92
C ASP A 206 19.30 -1.52 -18.25
N ASN A 207 18.73 -1.58 -19.46
CA ASN A 207 18.05 -2.78 -19.96
C ASN A 207 18.98 -3.71 -20.75
N THR A 208 20.26 -3.36 -20.92
CA THR A 208 21.24 -4.17 -21.65
C THR A 208 21.90 -5.23 -20.77
N GLY A 209 21.93 -5.01 -19.46
CA GLY A 209 22.61 -5.87 -18.48
C GLY A 209 24.13 -5.66 -18.43
N ILE A 210 24.67 -4.66 -19.15
CA ILE A 210 26.10 -4.35 -19.21
C ILE A 210 26.51 -3.47 -18.01
N ARG A 211 25.61 -2.60 -17.56
CA ARG A 211 25.82 -1.60 -16.49
C ARG A 211 24.74 -1.72 -15.42
N THR A 212 24.51 -2.95 -14.96
CA THR A 212 23.51 -3.23 -13.92
C THR A 212 23.76 -2.36 -12.68
N PRO A 213 22.76 -1.57 -12.23
CA PRO A 213 22.87 -0.76 -11.04
C PRO A 213 23.17 -1.60 -9.80
N LYS A 214 23.91 -1.02 -8.83
CA LYS A 214 24.12 -1.66 -7.53
C LYS A 214 22.78 -1.92 -6.86
N ASP A 215 22.67 -3.08 -6.19
CA ASP A 215 21.43 -3.44 -5.52
C ASP A 215 21.08 -2.45 -4.39
N ARG A 216 19.82 -1.99 -4.40
CA ARG A 216 19.20 -1.10 -3.41
C ARG A 216 17.79 -1.57 -3.06
N TYR A 217 17.44 -2.82 -3.36
CA TYR A 217 16.12 -3.39 -3.08
C TYR A 217 15.74 -3.28 -1.60
N GLU A 218 16.63 -3.69 -0.69
CA GLU A 218 16.40 -3.59 0.76
C GLU A 218 16.21 -2.14 1.25
N ALA A 219 16.93 -1.19 0.63
CA ALA A 219 16.75 0.23 0.93
C ALA A 219 15.37 0.72 0.47
N LEU A 220 14.91 0.29 -0.71
CA LEU A 220 13.56 0.59 -1.20
C LEU A 220 12.48 0.01 -0.27
N LEU A 221 12.60 -1.26 0.12
CA LEU A 221 11.66 -1.90 1.06
C LEU A 221 11.53 -1.12 2.36
N ARG A 222 12.66 -0.71 2.93
CA ARG A 222 12.69 0.10 4.16
C ARG A 222 11.96 1.43 3.98
N MET A 223 12.31 2.19 2.95
CA MET A 223 11.69 3.50 2.69
C MET A 223 10.18 3.38 2.43
N VAL A 224 9.75 2.36 1.70
CA VAL A 224 8.32 2.07 1.45
C VAL A 224 7.56 1.85 2.74
N ARG A 225 8.12 1.05 3.64
CA ARG A 225 7.51 0.70 4.91
C ARG A 225 7.40 1.92 5.83
N GLU A 226 8.49 2.66 5.99
CA GLU A 226 8.54 3.91 6.75
C GLU A 226 7.54 4.93 6.17
N TRP A 227 7.52 5.09 4.84
CA TRP A 227 6.58 5.96 4.13
C TRP A 227 5.13 5.60 4.41
N ARG A 228 4.75 4.32 4.31
CA ARG A 228 3.37 3.87 4.60
C ARG A 228 2.97 4.19 6.04
N ASN A 229 3.86 3.96 7.00
CA ASN A 229 3.60 4.28 8.41
C ASN A 229 3.40 5.79 8.63
N ILE A 230 4.30 6.64 8.09
CA ILE A 230 4.18 8.10 8.20
C ILE A 230 2.92 8.61 7.48
N LYS A 231 2.56 8.03 6.32
CA LYS A 231 1.33 8.39 5.60
C LYS A 231 0.07 8.02 6.41
N LEU A 232 0.07 6.89 7.11
CA LEU A 232 -1.01 6.53 8.04
C LEU A 232 -1.14 7.58 9.15
N LEU A 233 -0.04 7.86 9.87
CA LEU A 233 -0.04 8.84 10.97
C LEU A 233 -0.45 10.25 10.51
N LYS A 234 0.07 10.70 9.35
CA LYS A 234 -0.30 11.99 8.76
C LYS A 234 -1.79 12.04 8.41
N ARG A 235 -2.35 10.98 7.83
CA ARG A 235 -3.77 10.93 7.44
C ARG A 235 -4.71 11.06 8.64
N PHE A 236 -4.32 10.54 9.80
CA PHE A 236 -5.08 10.62 11.04
C PHE A 236 -4.66 11.80 11.94
N GLY A 237 -3.93 12.78 11.39
CA GLY A 237 -3.59 14.02 12.09
C GLY A 237 -2.66 13.85 13.29
N ARG A 238 -1.96 12.71 13.41
CA ARG A 238 -1.13 12.39 14.60
C ARG A 238 0.07 13.32 14.77
N GLY A 239 0.50 14.00 13.71
CA GLY A 239 1.53 15.04 13.78
C GLY A 239 1.08 16.33 14.50
N HIS A 240 -0.21 16.50 14.77
CA HIS A 240 -0.77 17.63 15.52
C HIS A 240 -1.11 17.30 16.98
N ASP A 241 -0.88 16.04 17.40
CA ASP A 241 -1.11 15.64 18.79
C ASP A 241 0.06 16.15 19.66
N PRO A 242 -0.18 17.01 20.67
CA PRO A 242 0.89 17.54 21.51
C PRO A 242 1.59 16.46 22.35
N ALA A 243 0.94 15.32 22.59
CA ALA A 243 1.56 14.18 23.27
C ALA A 243 2.40 13.30 22.33
N GLY A 244 2.50 13.67 21.05
CA GLY A 244 3.32 13.00 20.05
C GLY A 244 2.75 11.66 19.55
N ILE A 245 3.58 10.95 18.78
CA ILE A 245 3.19 9.71 18.11
C ILE A 245 2.91 8.59 19.12
N ASP A 246 3.63 8.53 20.24
CA ASP A 246 3.46 7.48 21.26
C ASP A 246 2.10 7.50 21.95
N ALA A 247 1.38 8.64 21.92
CA ALA A 247 0.02 8.75 22.42
C ALA A 247 -1.05 8.16 21.47
N THR A 248 -0.65 7.65 20.29
CA THR A 248 -1.59 7.07 19.32
C THR A 248 -2.27 5.83 19.91
N LEU A 249 -3.58 5.92 20.12
CA LEU A 249 -4.38 4.85 20.70
C LEU A 249 -4.55 3.69 19.72
N GLN A 250 -4.70 2.47 20.26
CA GLN A 250 -5.04 1.30 19.47
C GLN A 250 -6.33 1.55 18.67
N GLY A 251 -6.33 1.13 17.40
CA GLY A 251 -7.46 1.28 16.48
C GLY A 251 -7.79 2.72 16.04
N SER A 252 -7.13 3.74 16.57
CA SER A 252 -7.45 5.15 16.26
C SER A 252 -7.14 5.59 14.82
N CYS A 253 -6.24 4.86 14.15
CA CYS A 253 -5.88 5.04 12.75
C CYS A 253 -6.62 4.08 11.80
N ALA A 254 -7.73 3.49 12.23
CA ALA A 254 -8.60 2.69 11.36
C ALA A 254 -9.67 3.55 10.69
N VAL A 255 -9.94 3.31 9.40
CA VAL A 255 -11.08 3.94 8.73
C VAL A 255 -12.35 3.19 9.14
N LEU A 256 -13.22 3.87 9.87
CA LEU A 256 -14.48 3.29 10.34
C LEU A 256 -15.50 3.20 9.21
N CYS A 257 -16.32 2.15 9.24
CA CYS A 257 -17.46 2.04 8.33
C CYS A 257 -18.46 3.18 8.59
N PRO A 258 -18.75 4.06 7.61
CA PRO A 258 -19.62 5.21 7.83
C PRO A 258 -21.07 4.83 8.15
N ALA A 259 -21.50 3.65 7.70
CA ALA A 259 -22.85 3.13 7.89
C ALA A 259 -23.01 2.23 9.13
N CYS A 260 -21.91 1.80 9.78
CA CYS A 260 -22.02 1.10 11.06
C CYS A 260 -22.48 2.06 12.16
N PRO A 261 -23.20 1.58 13.18
CA PRO A 261 -23.59 2.39 14.32
C PRO A 261 -22.35 2.90 15.09
N GLN A 262 -22.26 4.22 15.25
CA GLN A 262 -21.16 4.92 15.91
C GLN A 262 -21.74 5.92 16.94
N PRO A 263 -21.76 5.55 18.23
CA PRO A 263 -22.24 6.43 19.30
C PRO A 263 -21.56 7.80 19.27
N GLY A 264 -22.36 8.86 19.40
CA GLY A 264 -21.89 10.25 19.36
C GLY A 264 -21.53 10.77 17.96
N LYS A 265 -21.68 9.98 16.90
CA LYS A 265 -21.41 10.39 15.51
C LYS A 265 -22.62 10.29 14.60
N ASN A 266 -23.21 9.09 14.48
CA ASN A 266 -24.30 8.83 13.53
C ASN A 266 -25.50 8.12 14.18
N LEU A 267 -25.55 8.06 15.50
CA LEU A 267 -26.70 7.56 16.24
C LEU A 267 -27.50 8.73 16.85
N PRO A 268 -28.84 8.66 16.83
CA PRO A 268 -29.67 9.66 17.49
C PRO A 268 -29.51 9.58 19.02
N GLN A 269 -29.81 10.67 19.74
CA GLN A 269 -29.82 10.66 21.20
C GLN A 269 -30.87 9.67 21.76
N GLY A 270 -30.56 8.98 22.85
CA GLY A 270 -31.46 8.02 23.50
C GLY A 270 -31.61 6.69 22.75
N TRP A 271 -30.72 6.41 21.79
CA TRP A 271 -30.68 5.12 21.08
C TRP A 271 -30.44 3.93 22.04
N GLU A 272 -29.79 4.18 23.18
CA GLU A 272 -29.53 3.19 24.23
C GLU A 272 -30.83 2.67 24.87
N ASP A 273 -31.82 3.53 25.00
CA ASP A 273 -33.11 3.26 25.65
C ASP A 273 -34.18 2.79 24.67
N ALA A 274 -33.80 2.55 23.40
CA ALA A 274 -34.74 2.16 22.36
C ALA A 274 -35.52 0.89 22.76
N PRO A 275 -36.84 0.85 22.49
CA PRO A 275 -37.67 -0.35 22.70
C PRO A 275 -37.12 -1.56 21.95
N GLN A 276 -37.31 -2.75 22.51
CA GLN A 276 -36.73 -4.00 21.99
C GLN A 276 -37.10 -4.26 20.51
N GLU A 277 -38.29 -3.82 20.10
CA GLU A 277 -38.85 -4.00 18.75
C GLU A 277 -38.08 -3.20 17.68
N VAL A 278 -37.37 -2.15 18.08
CA VAL A 278 -36.64 -1.24 17.18
C VAL A 278 -35.13 -1.20 17.42
N ARG A 279 -34.62 -1.83 18.47
CA ARG A 279 -33.17 -1.92 18.77
C ARG A 279 -32.32 -2.44 17.62
N TRP A 280 -32.89 -3.27 16.75
CA TRP A 280 -32.21 -3.81 15.57
C TRP A 280 -31.71 -2.72 14.61
N LEU A 281 -32.31 -1.52 14.63
CA LEU A 281 -31.85 -0.35 13.86
C LEU A 281 -30.44 0.12 14.28
N TYR A 282 -30.07 -0.12 15.54
CA TYR A 282 -28.78 0.29 16.12
C TYR A 282 -27.81 -0.90 16.27
N GLY A 283 -28.15 -2.05 15.71
CA GLY A 283 -27.36 -3.27 15.79
C GLY A 283 -26.07 -3.18 14.97
N LEU A 284 -24.96 -3.58 15.57
CA LEU A 284 -23.69 -3.75 14.85
C LEU A 284 -23.64 -5.13 14.21
N PHE A 285 -23.34 -5.18 12.92
CA PHE A 285 -23.18 -6.42 12.16
C PHE A 285 -21.70 -6.72 11.97
N LEU A 286 -21.22 -7.78 12.61
CA LEU A 286 -19.86 -8.26 12.55
C LEU A 286 -19.81 -9.63 11.90
N VAL A 287 -18.72 -9.90 11.19
CA VAL A 287 -18.44 -11.20 10.61
C VAL A 287 -16.99 -11.58 10.87
N ILE A 288 -16.80 -12.84 11.24
CA ILE A 288 -15.54 -13.42 11.64
C ILE A 288 -15.14 -14.45 10.58
N ASP A 289 -13.88 -14.42 10.16
CA ASP A 289 -13.35 -15.40 9.22
C ASP A 289 -11.81 -15.48 9.26
N ALA A 290 -11.24 -16.54 8.69
CA ALA A 290 -9.81 -16.78 8.60
C ALA A 290 -9.34 -17.09 7.17
N ASN A 291 -8.26 -16.42 6.74
CA ASN A 291 -7.64 -16.63 5.44
C ASN A 291 -6.27 -17.31 5.58
N PHE A 292 -6.12 -18.48 4.95
CA PHE A 292 -4.89 -19.29 4.99
C PHE A 292 -3.95 -19.08 3.79
N GLN A 293 -4.32 -18.27 2.80
CA GLN A 293 -3.42 -17.89 1.71
C GLN A 293 -2.37 -16.89 2.19
N LEU A 294 -2.70 -16.09 3.22
CA LEU A 294 -1.83 -15.12 3.88
C LEU A 294 -0.85 -15.79 4.86
N ALA A 295 -0.16 -16.84 4.41
CA ALA A 295 0.88 -17.49 5.20
C ALA A 295 2.20 -16.71 5.10
N ARG A 296 2.93 -16.61 6.22
CA ARG A 296 4.19 -15.89 6.33
C ARG A 296 5.27 -16.80 6.87
N LYS A 297 6.43 -16.81 6.23
CA LYS A 297 7.57 -17.64 6.65
C LYS A 297 8.23 -17.08 7.90
N ASN A 298 8.85 -17.96 8.67
CA ASN A 298 9.65 -17.58 9.82
C ASN A 298 11.07 -17.19 9.39
N VAL A 299 11.22 -15.97 8.85
CA VAL A 299 12.48 -15.46 8.26
C VAL A 299 13.12 -14.30 9.03
N SER A 300 12.44 -13.77 10.06
CA SER A 300 12.91 -12.62 10.84
C SER A 300 12.43 -12.67 12.30
N SER A 301 12.81 -11.67 13.09
CA SER A 301 12.46 -11.51 14.50
C SER A 301 12.05 -10.07 14.82
N ASP A 302 11.33 -9.85 15.93
CA ASP A 302 10.91 -8.51 16.38
C ASP A 302 12.10 -7.56 16.60
N MET A 303 13.26 -8.11 16.97
CA MET A 303 14.49 -7.33 17.17
C MET A 303 15.11 -6.86 15.85
N ALA A 304 15.08 -7.72 14.82
CA ALA A 304 15.66 -7.41 13.51
C ALA A 304 14.69 -6.60 12.62
N ASP A 305 13.38 -6.84 12.75
CA ASP A 305 12.34 -6.21 11.97
C ASP A 305 11.07 -5.92 12.81
N PRO A 306 11.08 -4.85 13.64
CA PRO A 306 9.99 -4.57 14.60
C PRO A 306 8.72 -4.02 13.94
N GLY A 307 7.54 -4.38 14.43
CA GLY A 307 6.29 -3.68 14.08
C GLY A 307 6.39 -2.15 14.24
N LEU A 308 6.11 -1.37 13.18
CA LEU A 308 6.08 0.10 13.28
C LEU A 308 4.79 0.64 13.90
N SER A 309 3.72 -0.16 13.86
CA SER A 309 2.41 0.16 14.42
C SER A 309 2.14 -0.74 15.62
N LYS A 310 1.83 -0.14 16.77
CA LYS A 310 1.50 -0.86 18.01
C LYS A 310 -0.01 -1.12 18.11
N GLY A 311 -0.57 -1.70 17.06
CA GLY A 311 -2.02 -1.91 16.92
C GLY A 311 -2.80 -0.63 16.63
N TRP A 312 -2.21 0.36 15.95
CA TRP A 312 -2.86 1.66 15.74
C TRP A 312 -4.03 1.63 14.76
N ALA A 313 -4.14 0.62 13.90
CA ALA A 313 -5.16 0.54 12.86
C ALA A 313 -5.91 -0.81 12.91
N TYR A 314 -5.81 -1.63 11.87
CA TYR A 314 -6.62 -2.86 11.72
C TYR A 314 -6.03 -4.06 12.44
N PHE A 315 -4.71 -4.20 12.50
CA PHE A 315 -4.07 -5.29 13.24
C PHE A 315 -4.10 -5.03 14.74
N VAL A 316 -4.24 -6.10 15.53
CA VAL A 316 -4.10 -6.06 16.99
C VAL A 316 -2.67 -5.71 17.41
N GLU A 317 -2.51 -5.27 18.65
CA GLU A 317 -1.18 -5.08 19.22
C GLU A 317 -0.51 -6.44 19.45
N GLU A 318 0.59 -6.67 18.74
CA GLU A 318 1.17 -7.99 18.58
C GLU A 318 1.75 -8.56 19.87
N HIS A 319 2.37 -7.75 20.72
CA HIS A 319 2.98 -8.23 21.95
C HIS A 319 1.92 -8.75 22.93
N LYS A 320 0.88 -7.94 23.21
CA LYS A 320 -0.27 -8.34 24.03
C LYS A 320 -0.98 -9.56 23.45
N TYR A 321 -1.09 -9.65 22.13
CA TYR A 321 -1.71 -10.80 21.48
C TYR A 321 -0.89 -12.08 21.70
N LYS A 322 0.41 -12.06 21.41
CA LYS A 322 1.30 -13.21 21.63
C LYS A 322 1.33 -13.64 23.10
N MET A 323 1.38 -12.70 24.04
CA MET A 323 1.32 -12.99 25.48
C MET A 323 0.02 -13.72 25.86
N PHE A 324 -1.12 -13.25 25.36
CA PHE A 324 -2.41 -13.90 25.59
C PHE A 324 -2.43 -15.35 25.07
N LEU A 325 -1.93 -15.56 23.85
CA LEU A 325 -1.89 -16.89 23.24
C LEU A 325 -0.98 -17.86 24.01
N GLN A 326 0.12 -17.38 24.59
CA GLN A 326 1.02 -18.19 25.41
C GLN A 326 0.39 -18.55 26.77
N GLY A 327 -0.35 -17.64 27.39
CA GLY A 327 -0.95 -17.85 28.71
C GLY A 327 -2.07 -18.89 28.75
N VAL A 328 -2.75 -19.12 27.63
CA VAL A 328 -3.98 -19.97 27.55
C VAL A 328 -3.70 -21.30 26.82
N SER A 329 -2.44 -21.60 26.49
CA SER A 329 -2.02 -22.56 25.46
C SER A 329 -2.30 -24.07 25.71
N LYS A 330 -3.22 -24.45 26.61
CA LYS A 330 -3.46 -25.86 26.99
C LYS A 330 -4.92 -26.33 26.88
N GLN A 331 -5.86 -25.52 26.40
CA GLN A 331 -7.24 -25.99 26.21
C GLN A 331 -7.39 -26.68 24.85
N PRO A 332 -7.74 -27.98 24.81
CA PRO A 332 -8.04 -28.65 23.55
C PRO A 332 -9.30 -28.05 22.93
N GLN A 333 -9.26 -27.77 21.64
CA GLN A 333 -10.43 -27.27 20.91
C GLN A 333 -11.39 -28.44 20.66
N GLU A 334 -12.66 -28.25 21.03
CA GLU A 334 -13.68 -29.26 20.78
C GLU A 334 -13.88 -29.52 19.29
N LYS A 335 -14.01 -30.81 18.93
CA LYS A 335 -14.27 -31.22 17.56
C LYS A 335 -15.68 -30.81 17.13
N SER A 336 -15.84 -30.46 15.86
CA SER A 336 -17.13 -30.08 15.30
C SER A 336 -18.17 -31.20 15.46
N THR A 337 -19.35 -30.84 15.95
CA THR A 337 -20.55 -31.70 15.97
C THR A 337 -21.40 -31.57 14.70
N CYS A 338 -21.04 -30.66 13.79
CA CYS A 338 -21.67 -30.52 12.46
C CYS A 338 -20.93 -31.34 11.39
N VAL A 339 -21.66 -31.77 10.35
CA VAL A 339 -21.13 -32.56 9.23
C VAL A 339 -20.05 -31.77 8.48
N SER A 340 -18.93 -32.43 8.17
CA SER A 340 -17.86 -32.01 7.25
C SER A 340 -17.35 -30.56 7.33
N HIS A 341 -17.05 -30.05 8.53
CA HIS A 341 -16.26 -28.81 8.64
C HIS A 341 -14.76 -29.09 8.69
N ASN A 342 -14.14 -29.03 7.52
CA ASN A 342 -12.68 -29.14 7.36
C ASN A 342 -11.92 -27.99 8.07
N ALA A 343 -12.55 -26.84 8.31
CA ALA A 343 -11.90 -25.69 8.96
C ALA A 343 -11.43 -25.99 10.40
N VAL A 344 -12.28 -26.62 11.22
CA VAL A 344 -11.94 -27.03 12.60
C VAL A 344 -11.07 -28.28 12.59
N ASN A 345 -11.38 -29.25 11.72
CA ASN A 345 -10.69 -30.54 11.71
C ASN A 345 -9.27 -30.47 11.12
N LEU A 346 -8.95 -29.46 10.30
CA LEU A 346 -7.61 -29.26 9.73
C LEU A 346 -6.74 -28.26 10.51
N ALA A 347 -7.28 -27.56 11.52
CA ALA A 347 -6.55 -26.56 12.29
C ALA A 347 -5.30 -27.17 12.98
N GLU A 348 -5.37 -28.43 13.42
CA GLU A 348 -4.26 -29.14 14.04
C GLU A 348 -3.32 -29.86 13.06
N THR A 349 -3.75 -30.12 11.81
CA THR A 349 -3.01 -30.96 10.85
C THR A 349 -2.22 -30.18 9.79
N LYS A 350 -2.36 -28.85 9.70
CA LYS A 350 -1.53 -28.05 8.79
C LYS A 350 -0.07 -28.04 9.24
N ASN A 351 0.81 -28.47 8.33
CA ASN A 351 2.26 -28.44 8.54
C ASN A 351 2.73 -26.99 8.68
N SER A 352 2.91 -26.53 9.92
CA SER A 352 3.32 -25.17 10.28
C SER A 352 4.86 -25.00 10.28
N ARG A 353 5.62 -26.04 9.88
CA ARG A 353 7.07 -26.01 9.92
C ARG A 353 7.61 -24.92 8.99
N GLY A 354 8.39 -23.99 9.56
CA GLY A 354 9.00 -22.88 8.82
C GLY A 354 8.08 -21.68 8.60
N LEU A 355 6.87 -21.66 9.18
CA LEU A 355 5.95 -20.52 9.12
C LEU A 355 5.88 -19.79 10.46
N ALA A 356 5.90 -18.46 10.42
CA ALA A 356 5.58 -17.60 11.57
C ALA A 356 4.06 -17.42 11.70
N ALA A 357 3.36 -17.36 10.57
CA ALA A 357 1.91 -17.33 10.49
C ALA A 357 1.42 -18.28 9.39
N THR A 358 0.39 -19.06 9.69
CA THR A 358 -0.28 -19.98 8.77
C THR A 358 -1.46 -19.34 8.02
N GLY A 359 -1.79 -18.10 8.38
CA GLY A 359 -2.91 -17.33 7.86
C GLY A 359 -3.17 -16.10 8.74
N ALA A 360 -4.25 -15.39 8.45
CA ALA A 360 -4.74 -14.26 9.24
C ALA A 360 -6.23 -14.42 9.55
N GLY A 361 -6.63 -14.13 10.79
CA GLY A 361 -8.02 -13.98 11.18
C GLY A 361 -8.47 -12.52 11.05
N THR A 362 -9.76 -12.29 10.82
CA THR A 362 -10.34 -10.94 10.75
C THR A 362 -11.71 -10.85 11.39
N VAL A 363 -12.08 -9.65 11.81
CA VAL A 363 -13.45 -9.25 12.14
C VAL A 363 -13.84 -8.03 11.32
N ASP A 364 -14.82 -8.19 10.45
CA ASP A 364 -15.22 -7.17 9.48
C ASP A 364 -16.66 -6.71 9.74
N CYS A 365 -17.01 -5.54 9.23
CA CYS A 365 -18.40 -5.13 9.04
C CYS A 365 -19.06 -6.04 8.00
N THR A 366 -20.11 -6.76 8.40
CA THR A 366 -20.78 -7.74 7.54
C THR A 366 -21.43 -7.13 6.30
N ARG A 367 -21.87 -5.87 6.38
CA ARG A 367 -22.69 -5.25 5.33
C ARG A 367 -21.88 -4.44 4.32
N HIS A 368 -20.70 -3.97 4.70
CA HIS A 368 -19.95 -2.97 3.91
C HIS A 368 -18.48 -3.33 3.70
N ASN A 369 -18.03 -4.52 4.14
CA ASN A 369 -16.67 -5.03 3.92
C ASN A 369 -15.53 -4.18 4.55
N PHE A 370 -15.84 -3.39 5.58
CA PHE A 370 -14.82 -2.63 6.32
C PHE A 370 -14.22 -3.49 7.43
N LYS A 371 -12.90 -3.61 7.46
CA LYS A 371 -12.19 -4.18 8.61
C LYS A 371 -12.40 -3.30 9.83
N GLN A 372 -12.73 -3.92 10.96
CA GLN A 372 -12.87 -3.19 12.21
C GLN A 372 -11.50 -2.78 12.78
N PRO A 373 -11.44 -1.78 13.68
CA PRO A 373 -10.22 -1.45 14.38
C PRO A 373 -9.75 -2.63 15.24
N CYS A 374 -8.44 -2.91 15.23
CA CYS A 374 -7.81 -4.00 15.99
C CYS A 374 -8.54 -5.35 15.86
N ALA A 375 -8.87 -5.71 14.62
CA ALA A 375 -9.69 -6.85 14.26
C ALA A 375 -8.94 -7.95 13.51
N VAL A 376 -7.71 -7.67 13.06
CA VAL A 376 -6.89 -8.59 12.28
C VAL A 376 -5.74 -9.12 13.13
N GLY A 377 -5.40 -10.39 13.00
CA GLY A 377 -4.20 -10.95 13.62
C GLY A 377 -3.73 -12.24 12.98
N ASP A 378 -2.43 -12.49 13.13
CA ASP A 378 -1.76 -13.67 12.59
C ASP A 378 -2.20 -14.95 13.30
N LEU A 379 -2.37 -16.03 12.53
CA LEU A 379 -2.71 -17.36 13.00
C LEU A 379 -1.46 -18.25 13.09
N GLN A 380 -1.03 -18.62 14.29
CA GLN A 380 0.25 -19.33 14.48
C GLN A 380 0.18 -20.78 14.01
N LYS A 381 -0.95 -21.45 14.25
CA LYS A 381 -1.18 -22.87 13.90
C LYS A 381 -2.66 -23.09 13.57
N GLY A 382 -3.06 -22.66 12.38
CA GLY A 382 -4.45 -22.72 11.94
C GLY A 382 -5.35 -21.75 12.71
N GLU A 383 -6.63 -21.82 12.40
CA GLU A 383 -7.67 -21.05 13.06
C GLU A 383 -8.07 -21.75 14.36
N LYS A 384 -7.82 -21.10 15.50
CA LYS A 384 -8.24 -21.59 16.81
C LYS A 384 -9.23 -20.62 17.46
N TYR A 385 -10.12 -21.13 18.31
CA TYR A 385 -11.07 -20.28 19.04
C TYR A 385 -10.38 -19.16 19.79
N ILE A 386 -9.28 -19.45 20.50
CA ILE A 386 -8.50 -18.43 21.20
C ILE A 386 -8.03 -17.27 20.31
N ASN A 387 -7.63 -17.57 19.06
CA ASN A 387 -7.22 -16.53 18.12
C ASN A 387 -8.43 -15.63 17.82
N MET A 388 -9.55 -16.23 17.44
CA MET A 388 -10.76 -15.51 17.03
C MET A 388 -11.44 -14.78 18.20
N ASP A 389 -11.40 -15.35 19.41
CA ASP A 389 -11.86 -14.72 20.65
C ASP A 389 -11.11 -13.41 20.87
N TYR A 390 -9.78 -13.43 20.83
CA TYR A 390 -8.99 -12.23 21.04
C TYR A 390 -9.32 -11.14 20.00
N LEU A 391 -9.40 -11.51 18.71
CA LEU A 391 -9.72 -10.56 17.64
C LEU A 391 -11.12 -9.97 17.81
N PHE A 392 -12.11 -10.80 18.16
CA PHE A 392 -13.47 -10.38 18.45
C PHE A 392 -13.52 -9.45 19.67
N PHE A 393 -12.92 -9.84 20.80
CA PHE A 393 -12.93 -9.04 22.02
C PHE A 393 -12.16 -7.72 21.87
N SER A 394 -11.06 -7.73 21.13
CA SER A 394 -10.32 -6.52 20.75
C SER A 394 -11.20 -5.58 19.90
N THR A 395 -11.92 -6.11 18.92
CA THR A 395 -12.85 -5.35 18.09
C THR A 395 -13.98 -4.72 18.91
N ILE A 396 -14.65 -5.48 19.78
CA ILE A 396 -15.80 -4.96 20.52
C ILE A 396 -15.43 -3.94 21.60
N GLN A 397 -14.16 -3.87 22.03
CA GLN A 397 -13.70 -2.81 22.94
C GLN A 397 -13.86 -1.42 22.32
N HIS A 398 -13.71 -1.30 20.99
CA HIS A 398 -13.94 -0.06 20.25
C HIS A 398 -15.43 0.29 20.10
N THR A 399 -16.33 -0.68 20.30
CA THR A 399 -17.79 -0.53 20.21
C THR A 399 -18.49 -0.91 21.51
N LYS A 400 -17.80 -0.73 22.66
CA LYS A 400 -18.24 -1.20 23.98
C LYS A 400 -19.65 -0.72 24.36
N ASN A 401 -20.01 0.50 23.96
CA ASN A 401 -21.29 1.12 24.28
C ASN A 401 -22.47 0.45 23.55
N LEU A 402 -22.25 -0.18 22.40
CA LEU A 402 -23.31 -0.81 21.60
C LEU A 402 -23.86 -2.06 22.29
N VAL A 403 -25.17 -2.14 22.41
CA VAL A 403 -25.83 -3.23 23.15
C VAL A 403 -26.23 -4.39 22.23
N THR A 404 -26.64 -4.09 20.99
CA THR A 404 -27.10 -5.11 20.02
C THR A 404 -25.99 -5.48 19.04
N LEU A 405 -25.60 -6.76 19.02
CA LEU A 405 -24.59 -7.31 18.14
C LEU A 405 -25.17 -8.48 17.32
N ASN A 406 -24.89 -8.49 16.02
CA ASN A 406 -25.20 -9.59 15.12
C ASN A 406 -23.88 -10.12 14.58
N ILE A 407 -23.54 -11.36 14.92
CA ILE A 407 -22.24 -11.97 14.65
C ILE A 407 -22.43 -13.13 13.68
N SER A 408 -21.84 -13.01 12.51
CA SER A 408 -21.78 -14.07 11.50
C SER A 408 -20.44 -14.77 11.57
N TYR A 409 -20.42 -16.10 11.66
CA TYR A 409 -19.18 -16.87 11.64
C TYR A 409 -19.43 -18.27 11.10
N ASN A 410 -18.53 -18.79 10.27
CA ASN A 410 -18.62 -20.11 9.65
C ASN A 410 -18.89 -21.23 10.66
N ILE A 411 -18.37 -21.11 11.88
CA ILE A 411 -18.58 -22.08 12.95
C ILE A 411 -19.26 -21.46 14.17
N ALA A 412 -20.09 -20.44 13.95
CA ALA A 412 -20.85 -19.75 15.00
C ALA A 412 -21.58 -20.74 15.91
N CYS A 413 -22.18 -21.80 15.36
CA CYS A 413 -22.94 -22.81 16.10
C CYS A 413 -22.13 -23.64 17.10
N GLN A 414 -20.80 -23.68 16.96
CA GLN A 414 -19.89 -24.32 17.91
C GLN A 414 -19.23 -23.27 18.79
N TRP A 415 -18.78 -22.17 18.19
CA TRP A 415 -18.02 -21.12 18.86
C TRP A 415 -18.80 -20.42 19.99
N ASN A 416 -20.11 -20.18 19.82
CA ASN A 416 -20.87 -19.39 20.80
C ASN A 416 -21.15 -20.11 22.14
N LYS A 417 -20.98 -21.44 22.22
CA LYS A 417 -21.41 -22.25 23.38
C LYS A 417 -20.81 -21.79 24.71
N HIS A 418 -19.57 -21.31 24.68
CA HIS A 418 -18.83 -20.88 25.88
C HIS A 418 -18.56 -19.37 25.92
N LEU A 419 -19.15 -18.60 25.01
CA LEU A 419 -18.90 -17.15 24.93
C LEU A 419 -19.73 -16.33 25.95
N TRP A 420 -20.78 -16.93 26.51
CA TRP A 420 -21.78 -16.25 27.33
C TRP A 420 -21.26 -15.71 28.66
N ASP A 421 -20.31 -16.41 29.30
CA ASP A 421 -19.74 -15.98 30.59
C ASP A 421 -19.04 -14.62 30.49
N HIS A 422 -18.64 -14.23 29.27
CA HIS A 422 -17.86 -13.02 29.00
C HIS A 422 -18.71 -11.85 28.45
N MET A 423 -20.01 -12.04 28.16
CA MET A 423 -20.84 -11.11 27.36
C MET A 423 -22.15 -10.65 28.05
N SER A 424 -22.22 -10.74 29.38
CA SER A 424 -23.45 -10.60 30.21
C SER A 424 -24.30 -9.32 30.09
N ARG A 425 -23.90 -8.33 29.27
CA ARG A 425 -24.60 -7.05 29.08
C ARG A 425 -24.97 -6.71 27.63
N LYS A 426 -24.81 -7.63 26.69
CA LYS A 426 -25.09 -7.41 25.26
C LYS A 426 -26.14 -8.38 24.72
N PHE A 427 -27.00 -7.89 23.83
CA PHE A 427 -27.92 -8.71 23.05
C PHE A 427 -27.20 -9.21 21.80
N VAL A 428 -26.79 -10.47 21.82
CA VAL A 428 -25.98 -11.06 20.75
C VAL A 428 -26.81 -12.07 19.98
N THR A 429 -26.83 -11.93 18.65
CA THR A 429 -27.39 -12.92 17.73
C THR A 429 -26.27 -13.55 16.93
N PHE A 430 -26.17 -14.87 16.97
CA PHE A 430 -25.18 -15.64 16.22
C PHE A 430 -25.79 -16.20 14.95
N LEU A 431 -25.04 -16.11 13.86
CA LEU A 431 -25.48 -16.45 12.52
C LEU A 431 -24.34 -17.20 11.80
N VAL A 432 -24.70 -17.97 10.79
CA VAL A 432 -23.72 -18.55 9.85
C VAL A 432 -23.93 -17.88 8.49
N PRO A 433 -22.84 -17.51 7.77
CA PRO A 433 -22.94 -16.94 6.44
C PRO A 433 -23.75 -17.81 5.48
N LYS A 434 -24.47 -17.19 4.54
CA LYS A 434 -25.45 -17.87 3.69
C LYS A 434 -24.83 -18.95 2.81
N PHE A 435 -23.60 -18.75 2.31
CA PHE A 435 -22.92 -19.75 1.49
C PHE A 435 -22.52 -20.97 2.31
N HIS A 436 -22.13 -20.76 3.57
CA HIS A 436 -21.65 -21.81 4.46
C HIS A 436 -22.78 -22.55 5.19
N LEU A 437 -23.93 -21.91 5.43
CA LEU A 437 -25.06 -22.46 6.17
C LEU A 437 -25.52 -23.85 5.68
N PRO A 438 -25.64 -24.14 4.37
CA PRO A 438 -26.05 -25.46 3.86
C PRO A 438 -25.11 -26.61 4.28
N ALA A 439 -23.85 -26.32 4.61
CA ALA A 439 -22.88 -27.34 5.06
C ALA A 439 -23.12 -27.77 6.53
N HIS A 440 -24.00 -27.08 7.27
CA HIS A 440 -24.34 -27.45 8.65
C HIS A 440 -25.52 -28.42 8.71
N ILE A 441 -25.67 -29.10 9.84
CA ILE A 441 -26.85 -29.92 10.14
C ILE A 441 -28.13 -29.09 10.09
N PHE A 442 -29.25 -29.73 9.77
CA PHE A 442 -30.55 -29.06 9.60
C PHE A 442 -30.96 -28.17 10.78
N ALA A 443 -30.71 -28.61 12.01
CA ALA A 443 -31.00 -27.79 13.21
C ALA A 443 -30.24 -26.45 13.20
N CYS A 444 -28.98 -26.45 12.77
CA CYS A 444 -28.20 -25.23 12.63
C CYS A 444 -28.70 -24.36 11.46
N GLN A 445 -29.14 -24.97 10.37
CA GLN A 445 -29.70 -24.24 9.22
C GLN A 445 -30.94 -23.42 9.60
N ILE A 446 -31.72 -23.87 10.60
CA ILE A 446 -32.86 -23.10 11.11
C ILE A 446 -32.38 -22.05 12.12
N ALA A 447 -31.58 -22.45 13.11
CA ALA A 447 -31.23 -21.59 14.24
C ALA A 447 -30.29 -20.43 13.90
N TYR A 448 -29.42 -20.58 12.89
CA TYR A 448 -28.37 -19.60 12.56
C TYR A 448 -28.59 -18.92 11.20
N SER A 449 -29.80 -19.00 10.64
CA SER A 449 -30.12 -18.42 9.34
C SER A 449 -30.38 -16.92 9.39
N HIS A 450 -29.65 -16.17 8.58
CA HIS A 450 -29.91 -14.76 8.33
C HIS A 450 -31.34 -14.48 7.83
N ASN A 451 -31.96 -15.42 7.11
CA ASN A 451 -33.28 -15.23 6.51
C ASN A 451 -34.43 -15.42 7.49
N LEU A 452 -34.19 -16.11 8.62
CA LEU A 452 -35.23 -16.46 9.60
C LEU A 452 -35.23 -15.54 10.82
N VAL A 453 -34.14 -14.78 11.02
CA VAL A 453 -33.98 -13.87 12.15
C VAL A 453 -34.50 -12.47 11.79
N LYS A 454 -35.37 -11.93 12.65
CA LYS A 454 -35.92 -10.58 12.47
C LYS A 454 -34.83 -9.50 12.58
N GLY A 455 -34.95 -8.43 11.78
CA GLY A 455 -34.00 -7.31 11.79
C GLY A 455 -32.72 -7.53 10.99
N MET A 456 -32.55 -8.69 10.33
CA MET A 456 -31.33 -9.00 9.58
C MET A 456 -31.28 -8.37 8.18
N GLY A 457 -32.44 -8.08 7.58
CA GLY A 457 -32.54 -7.62 6.19
C GLY A 457 -31.93 -8.62 5.19
N HIS A 458 -31.41 -8.14 4.06
CA HIS A 458 -30.75 -8.98 3.05
C HIS A 458 -29.25 -9.21 3.32
N THR A 459 -28.82 -9.23 4.58
CA THR A 459 -27.41 -9.51 4.94
C THR A 459 -27.05 -10.96 4.59
N ASP A 460 -25.83 -11.20 4.08
CA ASP A 460 -25.38 -12.54 3.67
C ASP A 460 -24.27 -13.15 4.54
N GLY A 461 -23.46 -12.34 5.22
CA GLY A 461 -22.36 -12.86 6.02
C GLY A 461 -21.04 -13.07 5.27
N GLU A 462 -20.93 -12.67 4.00
CA GLU A 462 -19.81 -13.05 3.10
C GLU A 462 -18.78 -11.92 2.89
N ALA A 463 -18.79 -10.90 3.76
CA ALA A 463 -17.92 -9.74 3.60
C ALA A 463 -16.41 -10.05 3.62
N PRO A 464 -15.89 -10.93 4.52
CA PRO A 464 -14.47 -11.24 4.56
C PRO A 464 -14.02 -11.93 3.27
N GLU A 465 -14.82 -12.86 2.73
CA GLU A 465 -14.50 -13.60 1.51
C GLU A 465 -14.32 -12.69 0.29
N ARG A 466 -15.17 -11.65 0.16
CA ARG A 466 -14.98 -10.61 -0.87
C ARG A 466 -13.69 -9.84 -0.66
N GLY A 467 -13.37 -9.52 0.60
CA GLY A 467 -12.12 -8.88 0.96
C GLY A 467 -10.90 -9.75 0.64
N TRP A 468 -10.98 -11.05 0.92
CA TRP A 468 -9.95 -12.03 0.62
C TRP A 468 -9.73 -12.20 -0.87
N ALA A 469 -10.79 -12.29 -1.68
CA ALA A 469 -10.65 -12.35 -3.13
C ALA A 469 -9.81 -11.19 -3.69
N ASN A 470 -9.93 -9.98 -3.12
CA ASN A 470 -9.15 -8.81 -3.53
C ASN A 470 -7.71 -8.80 -2.96
N ILE A 471 -7.48 -9.38 -1.78
CA ILE A 471 -6.18 -9.35 -1.09
C ILE A 471 -5.31 -10.57 -1.45
N ASN A 472 -5.89 -11.71 -1.79
CA ASN A 472 -5.15 -12.93 -2.11
C ASN A 472 -4.08 -12.76 -3.21
N PRO A 473 -4.28 -11.95 -4.26
CA PRO A 473 -3.23 -11.70 -5.25
C PRO A 473 -1.92 -11.13 -4.67
N VAL A 474 -1.95 -10.43 -3.52
CA VAL A 474 -0.73 -9.92 -2.86
C VAL A 474 -0.15 -10.84 -1.79
N ALA A 475 -0.75 -12.02 -1.55
CA ALA A 475 -0.30 -12.93 -0.49
C ALA A 475 1.16 -13.39 -0.67
N THR A 476 1.62 -13.53 -1.92
CA THR A 476 3.02 -13.85 -2.22
C THR A 476 3.98 -12.74 -1.84
N SER A 477 3.55 -11.47 -1.95
CA SER A 477 4.36 -10.32 -1.59
C SER A 477 4.64 -10.27 -0.08
N THR A 478 3.69 -10.69 0.75
CA THR A 478 3.83 -10.67 2.21
C THR A 478 4.47 -11.94 2.78
N ARG A 479 4.72 -12.97 1.96
CA ARG A 479 5.13 -14.30 2.42
C ARG A 479 6.56 -14.34 2.98
N GLU A 480 7.46 -13.59 2.37
CA GLU A 480 8.88 -13.48 2.75
C GLU A 480 9.15 -12.28 3.66
N MET A 481 8.11 -11.55 4.05
CA MET A 481 8.22 -10.34 4.85
C MET A 481 8.43 -10.67 6.34
N GLY A 482 9.17 -9.82 7.05
CA GLY A 482 9.35 -9.91 8.49
C GLY A 482 8.14 -9.37 9.26
N LEU A 483 8.30 -9.13 10.57
CA LEU A 483 7.22 -8.70 11.47
C LEU A 483 6.84 -7.23 11.28
N GLY A 484 7.82 -6.41 10.90
CA GLY A 484 7.64 -4.98 10.74
C GLY A 484 7.05 -4.53 9.42
N SER A 485 6.99 -5.45 8.46
CA SER A 485 6.79 -5.21 7.03
C SER A 485 5.34 -4.97 6.60
#